data_AF-A0A0F9EED2-F1
#
_entry.id   AF-A0A0F9EED2-F1
#
_cell.length_a   1.000
_cell.length_b   1.000
_cell.length_c   1.000
_cell.angle_alpha   90.00
_cell.angle_beta   90.00
_cell.angle_gamma   90.00
#
_symmetry.space_group_name_H-M   'P 1'
#
loop_
_entity.id
_entity.type
_entity.pdbx_description
1 polymer ?
#
loop_
_entity_poly.entity_id
_entity_poly.type
_entity_poly.pdbx_seq_one_letter_code
_entity_poly.pdbx_strand_id
1 'polypeptide(L)' 'MRLTTILLMLILPIAAAAQDRVAMVIGMSDYEGAAASDGPREDAEALTDALSAQGFDVTT' A
#
# COMPACT_ATOMS: atom_id res chain seq x y z
N MET A 1 -17.22 -20.37 -29.10
CA MET A 1 -15.89 -19.82 -28.77
C MET A 1 -15.95 -18.35 -28.33
N ARG A 2 -16.64 -17.44 -29.06
CA ARG A 2 -16.74 -16.02 -28.65
C ARG A 2 -17.39 -15.76 -27.28
N LEU A 3 -18.50 -16.42 -26.97
CA LEU A 3 -19.20 -16.28 -25.69
C LEU A 3 -18.32 -16.72 -24.50
N THR A 4 -17.60 -17.82 -24.68
CA THR A 4 -16.70 -18.36 -23.66
C THR A 4 -15.56 -17.39 -23.34
N THR A 5 -15.01 -16.71 -24.34
CA THR A 5 -13.98 -15.67 -24.15
C THR A 5 -14.51 -14.44 -23.43
N ILE A 6 -15.72 -13.97 -23.78
CA ILE A 6 -16.38 -12.84 -23.11
C ILE A 6 -16.64 -13.18 -21.64
N LEU A 7 -17.13 -14.40 -21.39
CA LEU A 7 -17.35 -14.88 -20.04
C LEU A 7 -16.04 -14.91 -19.25
N LEU A 8 -14.95 -15.43 -19.84
CA LEU A 8 -13.64 -15.48 -19.21
C LEU A 8 -13.09 -14.08 -18.85
N MET A 9 -13.27 -13.09 -19.73
CA MET A 9 -12.82 -11.71 -19.49
C MET A 9 -13.58 -11.02 -18.35
N LEU A 10 -14.83 -11.42 -18.08
CA LEU A 10 -15.64 -10.86 -16.99
C LEU A 10 -15.22 -11.36 -15.60
N ILE A 11 -14.61 -12.55 -15.51
CA ILE A 11 -14.21 -13.18 -14.24
C ILE A 11 -12.76 -12.87 -13.84
N LEU A 12 -11.90 -12.51 -14.80
CA LEU A 12 -10.50 -12.14 -14.52
C LEU A 12 -10.30 -11.01 -13.48
N PRO A 13 -11.10 -9.92 -13.49
CA PRO A 13 -10.90 -8.81 -12.54
C PRO A 13 -11.14 -9.21 -11.09
N ILE A 14 -11.96 -10.23 -10.86
CA ILE A 14 -12.35 -10.69 -9.53
C ILE A 14 -11.16 -11.35 -8.82
N ALA A 15 -10.30 -12.04 -9.56
CA ALA A 15 -9.08 -12.64 -9.02
C ALA A 15 -8.06 -11.58 -8.54
N ALA A 16 -8.00 -10.42 -9.22
CA ALA A 16 -7.10 -9.33 -8.83
C ALA A 16 -7.59 -8.58 -7.58
N ALA A 17 -8.90 -8.53 -7.33
CA ALA A 17 -9.50 -7.84 -6.19
C ALA A 17 -9.34 -8.60 -4.85
N ALA A 18 -9.05 -9.89 -4.88
CA ALA A 18 -8.92 -10.73 -3.68
C ALA A 18 -7.49 -10.80 -3.12
N GLN A 19 -6.52 -10.12 -3.75
CA GLN A 19 -5.14 -10.15 -3.29
C GLN A 19 -4.95 -9.17 -2.13
N ASP A 20 -4.43 -9.68 -1.00
CA ASP A 20 -4.08 -8.84 0.14
C ASP A 20 -3.02 -7.81 -0.25
N ARG A 21 -3.25 -6.57 0.17
CA ARG A 21 -2.33 -5.44 0.00
C ARG A 21 -1.78 -5.12 1.36
N VAL A 22 -0.50 -5.39 1.61
CA VAL A 22 0.14 -5.15 2.92
C VAL A 22 1.35 -4.25 2.73
N ALA A 23 1.56 -3.30 3.63
CA ALA A 23 2.70 -2.39 3.61
C ALA A 23 3.27 -2.17 5.03
N MET A 24 4.60 -1.99 5.10
CA MET A 24 5.29 -1.53 6.31
C MET A 24 5.96 -0.19 6.02
N VAL A 25 5.65 0.83 6.81
CA VAL A 25 6.17 2.18 6.65
C VAL A 25 7.08 2.50 7.83
N ILE A 26 8.33 2.88 7.55
CA ILE A 26 9.34 3.16 8.58
C ILE A 26 9.83 4.59 8.42
N GLY A 27 9.54 5.44 9.41
CA GLY A 27 10.10 6.79 9.52
C GLY A 27 11.25 6.79 10.54
N MET A 28 12.47 7.13 10.11
CA MET A 28 13.63 7.20 11.00
C MET A 28 14.16 8.63 11.13
N SER A 29 14.15 9.12 12.37
CA SER A 29 14.32 10.54 12.69
C SER A 29 15.47 10.85 13.64
N ASP A 30 15.99 9.87 14.37
CA ASP A 30 16.97 10.06 15.44
C ASP A 30 18.20 9.17 15.20
N TYR A 31 19.05 9.60 14.27
CA TYR A 31 20.29 8.90 13.95
C TYR A 31 21.42 9.33 14.89
N GLU A 32 22.21 8.36 15.33
CA GLU A 32 23.45 8.65 16.06
C GLU A 32 24.39 9.48 15.16
N GLY A 33 24.74 10.69 15.62
CA GLY A 33 25.65 11.59 14.91
C GLY A 33 24.99 12.51 13.88
N ALA A 34 23.66 12.51 13.75
CA ALA A 34 22.93 13.50 12.96
C ALA A 34 21.97 14.32 13.84
N ALA A 35 21.58 15.51 13.38
CA ALA A 35 20.52 16.26 14.04
C ALA A 35 19.18 15.56 13.80
N ALA A 36 18.38 15.43 14.87
CA ALA A 36 17.04 14.86 14.78
C ALA A 36 16.14 15.69 13.86
N SER A 37 15.26 15.00 13.12
CA SER A 37 14.30 15.63 12.20
C SER A 37 12.93 14.99 12.32
N ASP A 38 11.88 15.82 12.43
CA ASP A 38 10.49 15.33 12.46
C ASP A 38 9.97 14.92 11.07
N GLY A 39 10.63 15.33 9.99
CA GLY A 39 10.19 15.09 8.61
C GLY A 39 9.90 13.61 8.30
N PRO A 40 10.80 12.67 8.62
CA PRO A 40 10.55 11.24 8.40
C PRO A 40 9.33 10.69 9.15
N ARG A 41 8.96 11.27 10.30
CA ARG A 41 7.72 10.91 11.02
C ARG A 41 6.50 11.44 10.28
N GLU A 42 6.51 12.71 9.86
CA GLU A 42 5.43 13.33 9.10
C GLU A 42 5.21 12.63 7.74
N ASP A 43 6.29 12.24 7.07
CA ASP A 43 6.23 11.47 5.82
C ASP A 43 5.65 10.07 6.04
N ALA A 44 6.01 9.40 7.14
CA ALA A 44 5.48 8.09 7.48
C ALA A 44 3.98 8.14 7.76
N GLU A 45 3.50 9.17 8.44
CA GLU A 45 2.07 9.43 8.68
C GLU A 45 1.34 9.66 7.34
N ALA A 46 1.86 10.55 6.48
CA ALA A 46 1.26 10.85 5.18
C ALA A 46 1.22 9.62 4.24
N LEU A 47 2.26 8.79 4.23
CA LEU A 47 2.28 7.55 3.45
C LEU A 47 1.28 6.53 4.00
N THR A 48 1.19 6.41 5.33
CA THR A 48 0.25 5.48 5.98
C THR A 48 -1.18 5.82 5.62
N ASP A 49 -1.55 7.09 5.65
CA ASP A 49 -2.88 7.56 5.25
C ASP A 49 -3.16 7.26 3.78
N ALA A 50 -2.21 7.57 2.89
CA ALA A 50 -2.36 7.36 1.46
C ALA A 50 -2.47 5.87 1.07
N LEU A 51 -1.73 5.00 1.75
CA LEU A 51 -1.77 3.54 1.51
C LEU A 51 -3.04 2.92 2.09
N SER A 52 -3.43 3.32 3.30
CA SER A 52 -4.68 2.86 3.93
C SER A 52 -5.90 3.25 3.09
N ALA A 53 -5.94 4.47 2.53
CA ALA A 53 -7.01 4.91 1.63
C ALA A 53 -7.11 4.09 0.34
N GLN A 54 -6.04 3.41 -0.05
CA GLN A 54 -6.02 2.49 -1.19
C GLN A 54 -6.36 1.04 -0.81
N GLY A 55 -6.63 0.76 0.47
CA GLY A 55 -6.95 -0.57 0.97
C GLY A 55 -5.74 -1.44 1.26
N PHE A 56 -4.58 -0.84 1.57
CA PHE A 56 -3.49 -1.58 2.21
C PHE A 56 -3.77 -1.75 3.70
N ASP A 57 -3.40 -2.91 4.23
CA ASP A 57 -3.14 -3.11 5.65
C ASP A 57 -1.73 -2.60 5.97
N VAL A 58 -1.62 -1.55 6.79
CA VAL A 58 -0.37 -0.84 7.04
C VAL A 58 0.07 -1.04 8.49
N THR A 59 1.34 -1.39 8.67
CA THR A 59 2.03 -1.39 9.96
C THR A 59 3.15 -0.34 9.95
N THR A 60 3.30 0.37 11.07
CA THR A 60 4.29 1.43 11.29
C THR A 60 5.16 1.14 12.50
#